data_AF-A0A848IS47-F1
#
_entry.id   AF-A0A848IS47-F1
#
_cell.length_a   1.000
_cell.length_b   1.000
_cell.length_c   1.000
_cell.angle_alpha   90.00
_cell.angle_beta   90.00
_cell.angle_gamma   90.00
#
_symmetry.space_group_name_H-M   'P 1'
#
loop_
_entity.id
_entity.type
_entity.pdbx_description
1 polymer ?
#
loop_
_entity_poly.entity_id
_entity_poly.type
_entity_poly.pdbx_seq_one_letter_code
_entity_poly.pdbx_strand_id
1 'polypeptide(L)'
;MKKEQRVTGRPSVGKVVGTLGVTTIFCSALALTSVSAHADSGSQVQLYGIVGTYVGSVKRSDTPQSTALMGSGGLTTSFWGIGGKEDLGGGVSAIFALESFFQPQNGALGRSATDPFWSRNAFVGFQGDFGQLTFGRQRNPTYTAESLVNPFGSSTVFSPLVLQTFVTNYGGTIIGDTVWNNTAEYTAPNFKGFGATV
;
A
#
# COMPACT_ATOMS: atom_id res chain seq x y z
N MET A 1 43.63 -28.09 -39.29
CA MET A 1 44.86 -27.96 -38.48
C MET A 1 44.45 -27.44 -37.12
N LYS A 2 44.42 -28.33 -36.12
CA LYS A 2 44.15 -28.02 -34.71
C LYS A 2 45.42 -27.39 -34.12
N LYS A 3 45.26 -26.33 -33.31
CA LYS A 3 46.25 -25.97 -32.29
C LYS A 3 45.51 -25.71 -30.99
N GLU A 4 45.56 -26.71 -30.12
CA GLU A 4 45.46 -26.52 -28.68
C GLU A 4 46.69 -25.74 -28.21
N GLN A 5 46.51 -24.76 -27.34
CA GLN A 5 47.44 -24.51 -26.25
C GLN A 5 46.67 -24.18 -24.97
N ARG A 6 46.89 -25.03 -23.99
CA ARG A 6 46.47 -24.92 -22.58
C ARG A 6 47.67 -24.37 -21.80
N VAL A 7 47.44 -24.05 -20.50
CA VAL A 7 48.43 -23.83 -19.42
C VAL A 7 48.82 -22.33 -19.34
N THR A 8 48.75 -21.56 -18.25
CA THR A 8 48.50 -21.74 -16.80
C THR A 8 48.51 -20.34 -16.16
N GLY A 9 47.96 -20.20 -14.94
CA GLY A 9 48.48 -19.24 -13.96
C GLY A 9 47.47 -18.25 -13.39
N ARG A 10 46.88 -18.59 -12.24
CA ARG A 10 46.33 -17.60 -11.30
C ARG A 10 47.51 -16.98 -10.53
N PRO A 11 47.51 -15.66 -10.33
CA PRO A 11 48.06 -15.07 -9.11
C PRO A 11 46.91 -14.54 -8.24
N SER A 12 46.81 -15.10 -7.04
CA SER A 12 46.13 -14.50 -5.89
C SER A 12 46.98 -13.37 -5.29
N VAL A 13 46.34 -12.57 -4.40
CA VAL A 13 46.91 -11.55 -3.49
C VAL A 13 46.90 -10.13 -4.12
N GLY A 14 46.38 -9.07 -3.48
CA GLY A 14 45.96 -8.90 -2.09
C GLY A 14 45.02 -7.70 -1.90
N LYS A 15 44.45 -7.62 -0.70
CA LYS A 15 43.58 -6.54 -0.24
C LYS A 15 44.36 -5.22 -0.19
N VAL A 16 43.91 -4.21 -0.91
CA VAL A 16 44.35 -2.83 -0.71
C VAL A 16 43.33 -2.16 0.21
N VAL A 17 43.65 -2.14 1.50
CA VAL A 17 43.02 -1.26 2.48
C VAL A 17 43.63 0.12 2.25
N GLY A 18 42.85 1.02 1.66
CA GLY A 18 43.21 2.43 1.49
C GLY A 18 42.42 3.29 2.47
N THR A 19 43.03 3.61 3.60
CA THR A 19 42.56 4.64 4.53
C THR A 19 43.02 6.00 4.03
N LEU A 20 42.10 6.83 3.51
CA LEU A 20 42.25 8.27 3.27
C LEU A 20 40.83 8.84 3.37
N GLY A 21 40.52 9.92 4.06
CA GLY A 21 41.24 10.88 4.87
C GLY A 21 40.16 11.82 5.37
N VAL A 22 40.09 12.03 6.68
CA VAL A 22 39.08 12.89 7.33
C VAL A 22 39.27 14.32 6.82
N THR A 23 38.30 14.83 6.07
CA THR A 23 38.18 16.27 5.80
C THR A 23 37.00 16.78 6.61
N THR A 24 37.33 17.34 7.77
CA THR A 24 36.43 18.06 8.66
C THR A 24 35.96 19.34 7.97
N ILE A 25 34.67 19.41 7.62
CA ILE A 25 34.00 20.67 7.31
C ILE A 25 33.24 21.09 8.57
N PHE A 26 33.72 22.16 9.19
CA PHE A 26 33.07 22.84 10.30
C PHE A 26 31.94 23.71 9.72
N CYS A 27 30.68 23.36 9.96
CA CYS A 27 29.54 24.22 9.68
C CYS A 27 28.48 24.08 10.78
N SER A 28 28.35 25.18 11.52
CA SER A 28 27.27 25.60 12.42
C SER A 28 26.41 24.54 13.11
N ALA A 29 26.59 24.45 14.42
CA ALA A 29 25.65 23.85 15.36
C ALA A 29 24.30 24.60 15.31
N LEU A 30 23.33 24.05 14.58
CA LEU A 30 21.94 24.15 14.99
C LEU A 30 21.71 23.01 15.98
N ALA A 31 21.55 23.35 17.26
CA ALA A 31 21.10 22.42 18.28
C ALA A 31 19.64 22.02 17.97
N LEU A 32 19.47 21.08 17.05
CA LEU A 32 18.29 20.24 16.99
C LEU A 32 18.33 19.41 18.27
N THR A 33 17.54 19.81 19.26
CA THR A 33 17.12 18.90 20.31
C THR A 33 16.31 17.81 19.62
N SER A 34 16.99 16.78 19.11
CA SER A 34 16.36 15.51 18.80
C SER A 34 15.82 15.00 20.13
N VAL A 35 14.54 15.28 20.41
CA VAL A 35 13.72 14.41 21.23
C VAL A 35 13.91 13.03 20.61
N SER A 36 14.77 12.26 21.25
CA SER A 36 14.84 10.83 21.01
C SER A 36 13.54 10.33 21.58
N ALA A 37 12.49 10.27 20.76
CA ALA A 37 11.36 9.44 21.08
C ALA A 37 11.96 8.04 21.24
N HIS A 38 11.98 7.54 22.47
CA HIS A 38 12.24 6.13 22.73
C HIS A 38 11.13 5.37 21.99
N ALA A 39 11.41 4.99 20.74
CA ALA A 39 10.64 3.95 20.09
C ALA A 39 11.08 2.66 20.78
N ASP A 40 10.29 2.19 21.75
CA ASP A 40 10.41 0.82 22.21
C ASP A 40 10.40 -0.09 20.99
N SER A 41 11.26 -1.11 20.98
CA SER A 41 11.45 -2.01 19.83
C SER A 41 10.17 -2.76 19.40
N GLY A 42 9.10 -2.68 20.19
CA GLY A 42 7.77 -3.23 19.91
C GLY A 42 6.75 -2.24 19.32
N SER A 43 7.03 -0.93 19.34
CA SER A 43 6.08 0.11 18.91
C SER A 43 6.57 0.85 17.68
N GLN A 44 5.85 0.70 16.57
CA GLN A 44 6.19 1.33 15.29
C GLN A 44 5.00 2.13 14.74
N VAL A 45 5.28 3.34 14.25
CA VAL A 45 4.37 4.16 13.46
C VAL A 45 5.01 4.44 12.12
N GLN A 46 4.25 4.27 11.04
CA GLN A 46 4.74 4.43 9.67
C GLN A 46 3.78 5.29 8.87
N LEU A 47 4.35 6.22 8.10
CA LEU A 47 3.66 6.92 7.01
C LEU A 47 3.94 6.15 5.72
N TYR A 48 2.88 5.79 4.98
CA TYR A 48 2.98 5.01 3.75
C TYR A 48 1.90 5.42 2.76
N GLY A 49 2.02 4.94 1.52
CA GLY A 49 1.05 5.23 0.48
C GLY A 49 1.47 4.72 -0.89
N ILE A 50 0.59 4.92 -1.85
CA ILE A 50 0.84 4.64 -3.27
C ILE A 50 0.32 5.83 -4.08
N VAL A 51 1.14 6.28 -5.02
CA VAL A 51 0.76 7.32 -5.99
C VAL A 51 0.75 6.69 -7.38
N GLY A 52 -0.44 6.57 -7.95
CA GLY A 52 -0.65 6.10 -9.32
C GLY A 52 -1.31 7.18 -10.17
N THR A 53 -0.83 7.30 -11.42
CA THR A 53 -1.47 8.09 -12.47
C THR A 53 -1.34 7.35 -13.79
N TYR A 54 -2.17 7.70 -14.76
CA TYR A 54 -2.09 7.18 -16.11
C TYR A 54 -2.48 8.24 -17.14
N VAL A 55 -2.08 8.05 -18.39
CA VAL A 55 -2.54 8.82 -19.55
C VAL A 55 -3.18 7.85 -20.53
N GLY A 56 -4.31 8.22 -21.11
CA GLY A 56 -5.03 7.36 -22.03
C GLY A 56 -6.04 8.12 -22.90
N SER A 57 -6.75 7.37 -23.74
CA SER A 57 -7.86 7.87 -24.53
C SER A 57 -9.10 7.03 -24.23
N VAL A 58 -10.22 7.69 -23.94
CA VAL A 58 -11.49 7.03 -23.64
C VAL A 58 -12.52 7.40 -24.69
N LYS A 59 -13.20 6.39 -25.22
CA LYS A 59 -14.32 6.52 -26.14
C LYS A 59 -15.57 5.99 -25.45
N ARG A 60 -16.44 6.89 -25.01
CA ARG A 60 -17.70 6.51 -24.40
C ARG A 60 -18.73 6.17 -25.48
N SER A 61 -19.69 5.30 -25.14
CA SER A 61 -20.77 4.91 -26.05
C SER A 61 -21.75 6.05 -26.35
N ASP A 62 -21.82 7.05 -25.47
CA ASP A 62 -22.70 8.22 -25.59
C ASP A 62 -22.04 9.42 -26.30
N THR A 63 -20.74 9.35 -26.65
CA THR A 63 -20.03 10.46 -27.31
C THR A 63 -19.47 10.07 -28.69
N PRO A 64 -19.61 10.92 -29.74
CA PRO A 64 -19.08 10.62 -31.08
C PRO A 64 -17.56 10.66 -31.19
N GLN A 65 -16.85 11.34 -30.28
CA GLN A 65 -15.40 11.48 -30.31
C GLN A 65 -14.75 10.83 -29.08
N SER A 66 -13.50 10.41 -29.21
CA SER A 66 -12.67 9.97 -28.08
C SER A 66 -12.03 11.17 -27.38
N THR A 67 -11.79 11.05 -26.08
CA THR A 67 -11.15 12.09 -25.28
C THR A 67 -9.83 11.56 -24.71
N ALA A 68 -8.74 12.29 -24.99
CA ALA A 68 -7.48 12.07 -24.30
C ALA A 68 -7.57 12.62 -22.87
N LEU A 69 -7.07 11.87 -21.89
CA LEU A 69 -7.12 12.25 -20.49
C LEU A 69 -5.88 11.78 -19.73
N MET A 70 -5.59 12.50 -18.66
CA MET A 70 -4.76 12.02 -17.55
C MET A 70 -5.69 11.66 -16.40
N GLY A 71 -5.53 10.46 -15.87
CA GLY A 71 -6.32 9.95 -14.77
C GLY A 71 -5.48 9.61 -13.55
N SER A 72 -6.20 9.42 -12.45
CA SER A 72 -5.69 9.21 -11.11
C SER A 72 -5.91 7.76 -10.73
N GLY A 73 -4.93 7.21 -10.02
CA GLY A 73 -4.84 5.77 -9.86
C GLY A 73 -4.52 5.11 -11.19
N GLY A 74 -5.20 4.01 -11.48
CA GLY A 74 -4.89 3.11 -12.59
C GLY A 74 -5.07 1.70 -12.08
N LEU A 75 -3.98 0.98 -11.86
CA LEU A 75 -4.02 -0.37 -11.26
C LEU A 75 -4.47 -0.35 -9.79
N THR A 76 -4.10 0.70 -9.05
CA THR A 76 -4.49 0.89 -7.64
C THR A 76 -4.89 2.33 -7.42
N THR A 77 -5.98 2.54 -6.69
CA THR A 77 -6.42 3.88 -6.26
C THR A 77 -5.37 4.51 -5.36
N SER A 78 -4.91 5.71 -5.71
CA SER A 78 -3.90 6.44 -4.95
C SER A 78 -4.38 6.78 -3.54
N PHE A 79 -3.51 6.54 -2.56
CA PHE A 79 -3.79 6.81 -1.16
C PHE A 79 -2.51 7.11 -0.39
N TRP A 80 -2.66 7.77 0.75
CA TRP A 80 -1.64 7.87 1.77
C TRP A 80 -2.26 7.50 3.12
N GLY A 81 -1.43 7.17 4.09
CA GLY A 81 -1.92 6.92 5.44
C GLY A 81 -0.83 6.70 6.47
N ILE A 82 -1.26 6.71 7.72
CA ILE A 82 -0.44 6.44 8.88
C ILE A 82 -0.99 5.19 9.55
N GLY A 83 -0.12 4.27 9.90
CA GLY A 83 -0.48 3.07 10.61
C GLY A 83 0.56 2.73 11.65
N GLY A 84 0.16 1.96 12.63
CA GLY A 84 1.06 1.56 13.68
C GLY A 84 0.68 0.24 14.32
N LYS A 85 1.65 -0.29 15.05
CA LYS A 85 1.55 -1.49 15.86
C LYS A 85 2.27 -1.23 17.18
N GLU A 86 1.63 -1.60 18.29
CA GLU A 86 2.18 -1.52 19.63
C GLU A 86 2.07 -2.90 20.28
N ASP A 87 3.19 -3.44 20.74
CA ASP A 87 3.22 -4.69 21.51
C ASP A 87 2.68 -4.45 22.92
N LEU A 88 1.60 -5.16 23.27
CA LEU A 88 0.98 -5.09 24.59
C LEU A 88 1.55 -6.16 25.54
N GLY A 89 2.48 -6.99 25.06
CA GLY A 89 2.98 -8.16 25.73
C GLY A 89 2.09 -9.40 25.56
N GLY A 90 2.58 -10.55 26.01
CA GLY A 90 1.82 -11.80 25.98
C GLY A 90 1.45 -12.30 24.57
N GLY A 91 2.15 -11.85 23.53
CA GLY A 91 1.87 -12.21 22.14
C GLY A 91 0.71 -11.43 21.50
N VAL A 92 0.23 -10.37 22.15
CA VAL A 92 -0.86 -9.52 21.66
C VAL A 92 -0.32 -8.14 21.30
N SER A 93 -0.81 -7.56 20.20
CA SER A 93 -0.48 -6.20 19.80
C SER A 93 -1.71 -5.40 19.46
N ALA A 94 -1.74 -4.11 19.83
CA ALA A 94 -2.68 -3.14 19.30
C ALA A 94 -2.22 -2.68 17.91
N ILE A 95 -3.16 -2.43 17.01
CA ILE A 95 -2.90 -1.91 15.66
C ILE A 95 -3.88 -0.82 15.30
N PHE A 96 -3.46 0.09 14.42
CA PHE A 96 -4.35 1.08 13.81
C PHE A 96 -3.91 1.42 12.39
N ALA A 97 -4.87 1.88 11.59
CA ALA A 97 -4.60 2.49 10.29
C ALA A 97 -5.57 3.64 10.03
N LEU A 98 -5.03 4.77 9.60
CA LEU A 98 -5.75 5.95 9.11
C LEU A 98 -5.23 6.27 7.72
N GLU A 99 -6.06 6.06 6.70
CA GLU A 99 -5.68 6.20 5.30
C GLU A 99 -6.73 6.94 4.49
N SER A 100 -6.27 7.82 3.62
CA SER A 100 -7.09 8.69 2.77
C SER A 100 -6.79 8.46 1.31
N PHE A 101 -7.82 8.28 0.50
CA PHE A 101 -7.66 8.37 -0.94
C PHE A 101 -7.41 9.82 -1.36
N PHE A 102 -6.74 9.99 -2.49
CA PHE A 102 -6.56 11.30 -3.12
C PHE A 102 -6.36 11.14 -4.63
N GLN A 103 -6.48 12.25 -5.36
CA GLN A 103 -6.35 12.30 -6.80
C GLN A 103 -5.08 13.06 -7.22
N PRO A 104 -3.97 12.39 -7.59
CA PRO A 104 -2.72 13.06 -7.87
C PRO A 104 -2.76 14.01 -9.08
N GLN A 105 -3.70 13.78 -10.02
CA GLN A 105 -3.88 14.60 -11.22
C GLN A 105 -4.28 16.06 -10.94
N ASN A 106 -4.96 16.32 -9.82
CA ASN A 106 -5.59 17.61 -9.50
C ASN A 106 -5.53 17.95 -8.00
N GLY A 107 -4.92 17.10 -7.18
CA GLY A 107 -4.79 17.28 -5.73
C GLY A 107 -6.08 17.10 -4.94
N ALA A 108 -7.18 16.65 -5.57
CA ALA A 108 -8.46 16.50 -4.86
C ALA A 108 -8.39 15.37 -3.81
N LEU A 109 -9.10 15.56 -2.71
CA LEU A 109 -9.25 14.54 -1.67
C LEU A 109 -10.26 13.47 -2.10
N GLY A 110 -10.06 12.23 -1.63
CA GLY A 110 -10.95 11.11 -1.90
C GLY A 110 -10.89 10.61 -3.35
N ARG A 111 -11.65 9.56 -3.64
CA ARG A 111 -11.96 9.10 -5.01
C ARG A 111 -13.01 9.96 -5.69
N SER A 112 -13.85 10.61 -4.88
CA SER A 112 -14.89 11.55 -5.28
C SER A 112 -15.13 12.56 -4.16
N ALA A 113 -15.87 13.63 -4.44
CA ALA A 113 -16.17 14.67 -3.46
C ALA A 113 -17.03 14.20 -2.28
N THR A 114 -17.62 13.00 -2.35
CA THR A 114 -18.45 12.42 -1.28
C THR A 114 -17.67 11.50 -0.34
N ASP A 115 -16.41 11.18 -0.65
CA ASP A 115 -15.57 10.38 0.24
C ASP A 115 -15.27 11.16 1.54
N PRO A 116 -15.34 10.52 2.72
CA PRO A 116 -14.85 11.13 3.95
C PRO A 116 -13.32 11.27 3.89
N PHE A 117 -12.73 12.03 4.82
CA PHE A 117 -11.28 12.25 4.83
C PHE A 117 -10.51 10.91 4.88
N TRP A 118 -10.70 10.11 5.93
CA TRP A 118 -10.15 8.76 6.05
C TRP A 118 -10.97 7.75 5.25
N SER A 119 -10.94 7.88 3.93
CA SER A 119 -11.82 7.16 3.01
C SER A 119 -11.37 5.74 2.68
N ARG A 120 -10.12 5.34 2.94
CA ARG A 120 -9.63 3.99 2.61
C ARG A 120 -9.72 3.03 3.78
N ASN A 121 -9.02 3.31 4.87
CA ASN A 121 -9.12 2.59 6.13
C ASN A 121 -9.09 3.60 7.28
N ALA A 122 -9.92 3.35 8.30
CA ALA A 122 -9.94 4.09 9.55
C ALA A 122 -10.37 3.13 10.65
N PHE A 123 -9.41 2.37 11.21
CA PHE A 123 -9.71 1.35 12.20
C PHE A 123 -8.66 1.30 13.32
N VAL A 124 -9.08 0.69 14.41
CA VAL A 124 -8.22 0.18 15.48
C VAL A 124 -8.49 -1.30 15.68
N GLY A 125 -7.55 -2.04 16.24
CA GLY A 125 -7.75 -3.46 16.45
C GLY A 125 -6.67 -4.11 17.29
N PHE A 126 -6.81 -5.42 17.45
CA PHE A 126 -5.87 -6.27 18.16
C PHE A 126 -5.48 -7.44 17.27
N GLN A 127 -4.20 -7.84 17.33
CA GLN A 127 -3.72 -9.04 16.68
C GLN A 127 -2.90 -9.89 17.64
N GLY A 128 -2.91 -11.21 17.42
CA GLY A 128 -2.09 -12.17 18.14
C GLY A 128 -2.24 -13.56 17.53
N ASP A 129 -1.90 -14.61 18.29
CA ASP A 129 -2.05 -16.01 17.83
C ASP A 129 -3.51 -16.38 17.55
N PHE A 130 -4.47 -15.63 18.11
CA PHE A 130 -5.90 -15.78 17.84
C PHE A 130 -6.34 -15.21 16.49
N GLY A 131 -5.49 -14.49 15.76
CA GLY A 131 -5.83 -13.80 14.52
C GLY A 131 -5.85 -12.29 14.70
N GLN A 132 -6.70 -11.60 13.94
CA GLN A 132 -6.84 -10.14 13.95
C GLN A 132 -8.30 -9.76 14.09
N LEU A 133 -8.59 -8.85 15.02
CA LEU A 133 -9.92 -8.27 15.24
C LEU A 133 -9.83 -6.75 15.12
N THR A 134 -10.55 -6.16 14.17
CA THR A 134 -10.52 -4.71 13.88
C THR A 134 -11.91 -4.09 13.92
N PHE A 135 -11.95 -2.82 14.29
CA PHE A 135 -13.16 -2.02 14.43
C PHE A 135 -12.98 -0.69 13.71
N GLY A 136 -13.90 -0.37 12.80
CA GLY A 136 -13.95 0.91 12.11
C GLY A 136 -14.30 0.77 10.64
N ARG A 137 -13.78 1.71 9.84
CA ARG A 137 -13.90 1.68 8.39
C ARG A 137 -12.77 0.85 7.81
N GLN A 138 -13.10 -0.16 7.01
CA GLN A 138 -12.07 -1.00 6.38
C GLN A 138 -12.53 -1.60 5.06
N ARG A 139 -11.57 -2.14 4.31
CA ARG A 139 -11.80 -2.72 3.00
C ARG A 139 -12.88 -3.80 3.07
N ASN A 140 -13.81 -3.76 2.12
CA ASN A 140 -14.85 -4.77 1.99
C ASN A 140 -14.21 -6.16 1.70
N PRO A 141 -14.49 -7.21 2.49
CA PRO A 141 -13.94 -8.55 2.25
C PRO A 141 -14.26 -9.12 0.87
N THR A 142 -15.43 -8.81 0.32
CA THR A 142 -15.83 -9.20 -1.04
C THR A 142 -14.93 -8.54 -2.07
N TYR A 143 -14.56 -7.28 -1.86
CA TYR A 143 -13.64 -6.56 -2.74
C TYR A 143 -12.23 -7.15 -2.69
N THR A 144 -11.77 -7.54 -1.50
CA THR A 144 -10.50 -8.24 -1.32
C THR A 144 -10.49 -9.58 -2.06
N ALA A 145 -11.54 -10.39 -1.89
CA ALA A 145 -11.66 -11.69 -2.56
C ALA A 145 -11.71 -11.55 -4.09
N GLU A 146 -12.50 -10.61 -4.61
CA GLU A 146 -12.57 -10.37 -6.05
C GLU A 146 -11.21 -9.95 -6.63
N SER A 147 -10.48 -9.08 -5.93
CA SER A 147 -9.17 -8.59 -6.36
C SER A 147 -8.14 -9.72 -6.53
N LEU A 148 -8.26 -10.83 -5.78
CA LEU A 148 -7.33 -11.96 -5.86
C LEU A 148 -7.46 -12.77 -7.16
N VAL A 149 -8.66 -12.79 -7.75
CA VAL A 149 -8.94 -13.52 -9.00
C VAL A 149 -8.97 -12.60 -10.22
N ASN A 150 -8.67 -11.31 -10.02
CA ASN A 150 -8.74 -10.30 -11.05
C ASN A 150 -7.37 -10.05 -11.70
N PRO A 151 -7.21 -10.17 -13.04
CA PRO A 151 -5.94 -9.89 -13.70
C PRO A 151 -5.48 -8.43 -13.55
N PHE A 152 -6.39 -7.50 -13.24
CA PHE A 152 -6.09 -6.10 -12.95
C PHE A 152 -6.04 -5.79 -11.45
N GLY A 153 -6.07 -6.81 -10.59
CA GLY A 153 -6.12 -6.66 -9.14
C GLY A 153 -7.30 -5.81 -8.68
N SER A 154 -7.02 -4.87 -7.78
CA SER A 154 -8.01 -3.96 -7.18
C SER A 154 -8.22 -2.68 -7.99
N SER A 155 -8.13 -2.74 -9.33
CA SER A 155 -8.25 -1.55 -10.16
C SER A 155 -9.71 -1.12 -10.29
N THR A 156 -10.08 0.06 -9.81
CA THR A 156 -11.41 0.64 -10.08
C THR A 156 -11.47 1.43 -11.40
N VAL A 157 -10.50 1.23 -12.29
CA VAL A 157 -10.37 1.97 -13.56
C VAL A 157 -10.25 1.02 -14.75
N PHE A 158 -9.38 0.02 -14.66
CA PHE A 158 -9.05 -0.88 -15.78
C PHE A 158 -9.71 -2.25 -15.66
N SER A 159 -10.16 -2.64 -14.47
CA SER A 159 -10.80 -3.94 -14.25
C SER A 159 -12.28 -3.91 -14.64
N PRO A 160 -12.73 -4.67 -15.64
CA PRO A 160 -14.15 -4.72 -15.98
C PRO A 160 -15.01 -5.31 -14.86
N LEU A 161 -14.49 -6.32 -14.16
CA LEU A 161 -15.20 -6.99 -13.06
C LEU A 161 -15.41 -6.03 -11.88
N VAL A 162 -14.35 -5.32 -11.45
CA VAL A 162 -14.46 -4.38 -10.32
C VAL A 162 -15.36 -3.20 -10.68
N LEU A 163 -15.27 -2.69 -11.91
CA LEU A 163 -16.14 -1.60 -12.38
C LEU A 163 -17.61 -1.99 -12.27
N GLN A 164 -17.97 -3.18 -12.77
CA GLN A 164 -19.35 -3.66 -12.73
C GLN A 164 -19.84 -3.93 -11.30
N THR A 165 -18.99 -4.49 -10.44
CA THR A 165 -19.37 -4.85 -9.07
C THR A 165 -19.48 -3.62 -8.15
N PHE A 166 -18.46 -2.75 -8.14
CA PHE A 166 -18.28 -1.73 -7.08
C PHE A 166 -18.45 -0.29 -7.54
N VAL A 167 -18.43 0.01 -8.84
CA VAL A 167 -18.50 1.39 -9.32
C VAL A 167 -19.90 1.71 -9.81
N THR A 168 -20.60 2.60 -9.09
CA THR A 168 -22.02 2.94 -9.32
C THR A 168 -22.30 3.42 -10.75
N ASN A 169 -21.37 4.17 -11.36
CA ASN A 169 -21.52 4.64 -12.75
C ASN A 169 -21.53 3.49 -13.79
N TYR A 170 -21.16 2.27 -13.40
CA TYR A 170 -21.08 1.08 -14.25
C TYR A 170 -22.01 -0.06 -13.79
N GLY A 171 -22.99 0.23 -12.94
CA GLY A 171 -24.04 -0.70 -12.54
C GLY A 171 -24.06 -1.04 -11.05
N GLY A 172 -22.89 -1.11 -10.39
CA GLY A 172 -22.76 -1.30 -8.93
C GLY A 172 -23.63 -2.45 -8.40
N THR A 173 -23.34 -3.69 -8.78
CA THR A 173 -24.24 -4.84 -8.56
C THR A 173 -24.34 -5.33 -7.12
N ILE A 174 -23.57 -4.77 -6.17
CA ILE A 174 -23.62 -5.14 -4.76
C ILE A 174 -23.94 -3.93 -3.86
N ILE A 175 -24.39 -4.22 -2.64
CA ILE A 175 -24.61 -3.20 -1.62
C ILE A 175 -23.26 -2.78 -1.02
N GLY A 176 -22.99 -1.48 -1.04
CA GLY A 176 -21.76 -0.89 -0.54
C GLY A 176 -20.72 -0.65 -1.63
N ASP A 177 -19.54 -0.25 -1.19
CA ASP A 177 -18.41 0.13 -2.05
C ASP A 177 -17.20 -0.78 -1.71
N THR A 178 -16.02 -0.47 -2.22
CA THR A 178 -14.75 -1.15 -1.93
C THR A 178 -14.34 -1.08 -0.45
N VAL A 179 -15.06 -0.30 0.36
CA VAL A 179 -14.82 -0.06 1.79
C VAL A 179 -16.16 0.01 2.52
N TRP A 180 -16.23 -0.55 3.72
CA TRP A 180 -17.40 -0.49 4.61
C TRP A 180 -17.15 0.40 5.83
N ASN A 181 -18.19 1.09 6.29
CA ASN A 181 -18.20 1.86 7.53
C ASN A 181 -18.75 1.01 8.67
N ASN A 182 -18.43 1.38 9.91
CA ASN A 182 -19.01 0.78 11.13
C ASN A 182 -18.87 -0.74 11.15
N THR A 183 -17.70 -1.24 10.72
CA THR A 183 -17.42 -2.67 10.58
C THR A 183 -16.64 -3.17 11.79
N ALA A 184 -17.01 -4.36 12.27
CA ALA A 184 -16.13 -5.20 13.07
C ALA A 184 -15.75 -6.38 12.18
N GLU A 185 -14.46 -6.65 12.04
CA GLU A 185 -13.96 -7.74 11.19
C GLU A 185 -13.01 -8.61 11.98
N TYR A 186 -13.19 -9.92 11.87
CA TYR A 186 -12.28 -10.92 12.41
C TYR A 186 -11.64 -11.70 11.27
N THR A 187 -10.32 -11.66 11.20
CA THR A 187 -9.52 -12.48 10.29
C THR A 187 -8.80 -13.57 11.10
N ALA A 188 -9.14 -14.83 10.81
CA ALA A 188 -8.55 -16.00 11.46
C ALA A 188 -7.10 -16.22 11.03
N PRO A 189 -6.25 -16.80 11.91
CA PRO A 189 -4.92 -17.25 11.52
C PRO A 189 -4.97 -18.23 10.34
N ASN A 190 -3.94 -18.22 9.49
CA ASN A 190 -3.82 -19.25 8.47
C ASN A 190 -3.51 -20.60 9.13
N PHE A 191 -4.41 -21.56 8.96
CA PHE A 191 -4.24 -22.92 9.45
C PHE A 191 -4.14 -23.90 8.29
N LYS A 192 -2.92 -24.35 7.97
CA LYS A 192 -2.65 -25.33 6.89
C LYS A 192 -3.24 -24.93 5.53
N GLY A 193 -3.23 -23.63 5.21
CA GLY A 193 -3.78 -23.09 3.97
C GLY A 193 -5.25 -22.65 4.07
N PHE A 194 -5.93 -22.92 5.19
CA PHE A 194 -7.27 -22.40 5.44
C PHE A 194 -7.20 -21.07 6.17
N GLY A 195 -7.98 -20.09 5.70
CA GLY A 195 -8.17 -18.79 6.34
C GLY A 195 -9.59 -18.31 6.11
N ALA A 196 -10.08 -17.45 6.99
CA ALA A 196 -11.41 -16.87 6.89
C ALA A 196 -11.40 -15.46 7.46
N THR A 197 -12.25 -14.61 6.88
CA THR A 197 -12.55 -13.27 7.36
C THR A 197 -14.07 -13.15 7.47
N VAL A 198 -14.56 -12.67 8.62
CA VAL A 198 -15.99 -12.47 8.92
C VAL A 198 -16.21 -11.06 9.44
#